data_AF-A0A924TXU5-F1
#
_entry.id   AF-A0A924TXU5-F1
#
_cell.length_a   1.000
_cell.length_b   1.000
_cell.length_c   1.000
_cell.angle_alpha   90.00
_cell.angle_beta   90.00
_cell.angle_gamma   90.00
#
_symmetry.space_group_name_H-M   'P 1'
#
loop_
_entity.id
_entity.type
_entity.pdbx_description
1 polymer ?
#
loop_
_entity_poly.entity_id
_entity_poly.type
_entity_poly.pdbx_seq_one_letter_code
_entity_poly.pdbx_strand_id
1 'polypeptide(L)' 'AQRSGDSACPFTTLYWDFLMRHETTLAKNPRMALQVKNLARLTDQQKQAVNDRAAAIRRGEVGIDAGSEHHE' A
#
# COMPACT_ATOMS: atom_id res chain seq x y z
N ALA A 1 -4.98 -2.34 -9.35
CA ALA A 1 -4.30 -3.26 -8.41
C ALA A 1 -4.91 -3.11 -7.02
N GLN A 2 -5.08 -4.22 -6.29
CA GLN A 2 -5.53 -4.19 -4.90
C GLN A 2 -4.43 -3.59 -4.00
N ARG A 3 -4.84 -2.84 -2.98
CA ARG A 3 -3.94 -2.10 -2.08
C ARG A 3 -3.72 -2.81 -0.74
N SER A 4 -4.60 -3.75 -0.42
CA SER A 4 -4.62 -4.57 0.79
C SER A 4 -5.38 -5.88 0.50
N GLY A 5 -5.35 -6.83 1.43
CA GLY A 5 -5.88 -8.19 1.25
C GLY A 5 -4.83 -9.17 0.75
N ASP A 6 -5.10 -10.47 0.88
CA ASP A 6 -4.08 -11.53 0.76
C ASP A 6 -3.41 -11.61 -0.60
N SER A 7 -4.14 -11.31 -1.67
CA SER A 7 -3.66 -11.25 -3.06
C SER A 7 -3.04 -9.90 -3.45
N ALA A 8 -3.01 -8.90 -2.56
CA ALA A 8 -2.44 -7.61 -2.90
C ALA A 8 -0.91 -7.70 -2.99
N CYS A 9 -0.38 -7.29 -4.14
CA CYS A 9 1.06 -7.13 -4.38
C CYS A 9 1.72 -6.32 -3.25
N PRO A 10 2.80 -6.81 -2.63
CA PRO A 10 3.47 -6.12 -1.53
C PRO A 10 3.92 -4.70 -1.89
N PHE A 11 4.44 -4.48 -3.10
CA PHE A 11 4.85 -3.15 -3.57
C PHE A 11 3.69 -2.17 -3.64
N THR A 12 2.51 -2.61 -4.09
CA THR A 12 1.34 -1.72 -4.12
C THR A 12 0.96 -1.32 -2.71
N THR A 13 0.89 -2.27 -1.77
CA THR A 13 0.58 -1.99 -0.36
C THR A 13 1.59 -1.00 0.24
N LEU A 14 2.89 -1.26 0.06
CA LEU A 14 3.96 -0.40 0.59
C LEU A 14 3.99 0.99 -0.06
N TYR A 15 3.62 1.11 -1.33
CA TYR A 15 3.48 2.41 -2.01
C TYR A 15 2.42 3.28 -1.32
N TRP A 16 1.23 2.73 -1.04
CA TRP A 16 0.16 3.47 -0.37
C TRP A 16 0.51 3.81 1.08
N ASP A 17 1.11 2.87 1.83
CA ASP A 17 1.64 3.12 3.18
C ASP A 17 2.68 4.25 3.19
N PHE A 18 3.60 4.26 2.22
CA PHE A 18 4.60 5.31 2.09
C PHE A 18 3.97 6.68 1.83
N LEU A 19 2.99 6.77 0.92
CA LEU A 19 2.29 8.02 0.65
C LEU A 19 1.59 8.55 1.91
N MET A 20 0.91 7.69 2.68
CA MET A 20 0.23 8.10 3.92
C MET A 20 1.21 8.60 4.98
N ARG A 21 2.33 7.88 5.21
CA ARG A 21 3.33 8.27 6.21
C ARG A 21 4.04 9.58 5.88
N HIS A 22 4.10 9.96 4.61
CA HIS A 22 4.83 11.14 4.14
C HIS A 22 3.92 12.19 3.48
N GLU A 23 2.61 12.12 3.70
CA GLU A 23 1.61 12.97 3.05
C GLU A 23 1.96 14.46 3.15
N THR A 24 2.26 14.96 4.34
CA THR A 24 2.57 16.38 4.58
C THR A 24 3.78 16.88 3.77
N THR A 25 4.81 16.05 3.63
CA THR A 25 6.04 16.41 2.89
C THR A 25 5.81 16.27 1.39
N LEU A 26 5.17 15.19 0.95
CA LEU A 26 4.96 14.89 -0.46
C LEU A 26 3.88 15.78 -1.09
N ALA A 27 2.91 16.27 -0.32
CA ALA A 27 1.90 17.21 -0.80
C ALA A 27 2.50 18.52 -1.32
N LYS A 28 3.68 18.91 -0.83
CA LYS A 28 4.42 20.11 -1.27
C LYS A 28 5.22 19.89 -2.55
N ASN A 29 5.42 18.64 -2.97
CA ASN A 29 6.16 18.32 -4.19
C ASN A 29 5.19 18.28 -5.39
N PRO A 30 5.32 19.19 -6.38
CA PRO A 30 4.40 19.26 -7.52
C PRO A 30 4.27 17.95 -8.30
N ARG A 31 5.35 17.16 -8.40
CA ARG A 31 5.35 15.86 -9.09
C ARG A 31 4.52 14.80 -8.35
N MET A 32 4.41 14.93 -7.02
CA MET A 32 3.73 13.96 -6.14
C MET A 32 2.34 14.42 -5.71
N ALA A 33 1.98 15.67 -5.96
CA ALA A 33 0.76 16.28 -5.46
C ALA A 33 -0.51 15.52 -5.87
N LEU A 34 -0.58 14.99 -7.11
CA LEU A 34 -1.73 14.23 -7.57
C LEU A 34 -1.82 12.85 -6.89
N GLN A 35 -0.69 12.19 -6.69
CA GLN A 35 -0.58 10.88 -6.06
C GLN A 35 -1.01 10.96 -4.60
N VAL A 36 -0.57 12.01 -3.89
CA VAL A 36 -0.98 12.28 -2.50
C VAL A 36 -2.46 12.65 -2.41
N LYS A 37 -2.99 13.46 -3.35
CA LYS A 37 -4.43 13.76 -3.39
C LYS A 37 -5.32 12.53 -3.51
N ASN A 38 -4.83 11.42 -4.09
CA ASN A 38 -5.59 10.18 -4.15
C ASN A 38 -5.80 9.52 -2.78
N LEU A 39 -5.04 9.91 -1.74
CA LEU A 39 -5.26 9.45 -0.37
C LEU A 39 -6.63 9.88 0.17
N ALA A 40 -7.14 11.04 -0.26
CA ALA A 40 -8.46 11.54 0.14
C ALA A 40 -9.62 10.63 -0.32
N ARG A 41 -9.36 9.70 -1.25
CA ARG A 41 -10.35 8.73 -1.76
C ARG A 41 -10.40 7.45 -0.92
N LEU A 42 -9.49 7.30 0.05
CA LEU A 42 -9.47 6.17 0.97
C LEU A 42 -10.36 6.45 2.17
N THR A 43 -11.25 5.51 2.50
CA THR A 43 -11.92 5.51 3.80
C THR A 43 -10.91 5.16 4.90
N ASP A 44 -11.21 5.51 6.15
CA ASP A 44 -10.31 5.18 7.26
C ASP A 44 -10.14 3.67 7.45
N GLN A 45 -11.18 2.88 7.17
CA GLN A 45 -11.09 1.42 7.13
C GLN A 45 -10.10 0.94 6.07
N GLN A 46 -10.10 1.55 4.88
CA GLN A 46 -9.15 1.19 3.82
C GLN A 46 -7.72 1.61 4.17
N LYS A 47 -7.53 2.78 4.81
CA LYS A 47 -6.21 3.20 5.30
C LYS A 47 -5.69 2.23 6.35
N GLN A 48 -6.54 1.82 7.29
CA GLN A 48 -6.18 0.84 8.32
C GLN A 48 -5.78 -0.49 7.70
N ALA A 49 -6.55 -1.01 6.74
CA ALA A 49 -6.22 -2.26 6.06
C ALA A 49 -4.87 -2.21 5.30
N VAL A 50 -4.52 -1.06 4.72
CA VAL A 50 -3.20 -0.85 4.09
C VAL A 50 -2.09 -0.84 5.16
N ASN A 51 -2.30 -0.12 6.27
CA ASN A 51 -1.34 -0.03 7.37
C ASN A 51 -1.05 -1.41 7.99
N ASP A 52 -2.09 -2.19 8.26
CA ASP A 52 -1.98 -3.52 8.86
C ASP A 52 -1.21 -4.47 7.95
N ARG A 53 -1.55 -4.49 6.65
CA ARG A 53 -0.84 -5.33 5.69
C ARG A 53 0.59 -4.85 5.46
N ALA A 54 0.85 -3.54 5.41
CA ALA A 54 2.20 -3.00 5.33
C ALA A 54 3.05 -3.39 6.55
N ALA A 55 2.45 -3.43 7.73
CA ALA A 55 3.12 -3.91 8.93
C ALA A 55 3.45 -5.41 8.84
N ALA A 56 2.53 -6.24 8.34
CA ALA A 56 2.78 -7.66 8.08
C ALA A 56 3.92 -7.88 7.06
N ILE A 57 3.92 -7.12 5.96
CA ILE A 57 5.01 -7.15 4.95
C ILE A 57 6.36 -6.82 5.60
N ARG A 58 6.42 -5.76 6.42
CA ARG A 58 7.66 -5.36 7.12
C ARG A 58 8.14 -6.39 8.14
N ARG A 59 7.24 -7.20 8.71
CA ARG A 59 7.57 -8.33 9.59
C ARG A 59 7.98 -9.60 8.82
N GLY A 60 7.89 -9.59 7.49
CA GLY A 60 8.19 -10.75 6.66
C GLY A 60 7.08 -11.81 6.62
N GLU A 61 5.87 -11.45 7.06
CA GLU A 61 4.71 -12.36 7.13
C GLU A 61 3.99 -12.51 5.79
N VAL A 62 4.34 -11.67 4.81
CA VAL A 62 3.79 -11.73 3.45
C VAL A 62 4.88 -12.23 2.51
N GLY A 63 4.74 -13.49 2.08
CA GLY A 63 5.62 -14.12 1.10
C GLY A 63 5.53 -13.45 -0.28
N ILE A 64 6.59 -13.65 -1.07
CA ILE A 64 6.71 -13.20 -2.47
C ILE A 64 5.81 -13.99 -3.44
N ASP A 65 5.14 -15.04 -2.95
CA ASP A 65 4.46 -16.05 -3.75
C ASP A 65 2.92 -15.91 -3.77
N ALA A 66 2.37 -14.71 -3.50
CA ALA A 66 0.92 -14.47 -3.57
C ALA A 66 0.37 -14.42 -5.02
N GLY A 67 1.08 -15.00 -5.99
CA GLY A 67 0.73 -15.00 -7.41
C GLY A 67 1.43 -16.04 -8.29
N SER A 68 2.21 -16.97 -7.74
CA SER A 68 2.66 -18.14 -8.49
C SER A 68 1.75 -19.31 -8.17
N GLU A 69 0.81 -19.56 -9.08
CA GLU A 69 0.33 -20.92 -9.29
C GLU A 69 1.56 -21.84 -9.44
N HIS A 70 1.84 -22.65 -8.43
CA HIS A 70 2.51 -23.92 -8.68
C HIS A 70 1.49 -24.79 -9.41
N HIS A 71 1.41 -24.59 -10.73
CA HIS A 71 0.87 -25.60 -11.63
C HIS A 71 1.92 -26.71 -11.69
N GLU A 72 1.59 -27.86 -11.11
CA GLU A 72 2.18 -29.15 -11.50
C GLU A 72 1.39 -29.72 -12.68
#